data_AF-A0A8H7GAM3-F1
#
_entry.id   AF-A0A8H7GAM3-F1
#
_cell.length_a   1.000
_cell.length_b   1.000
_cell.length_c   1.000
_cell.angle_alpha   90.00
_cell.angle_beta   90.00
_cell.angle_gamma   90.00
#
_symmetry.space_group_name_H-M   'P 1'
#
loop_
_entity.id
_entity.type
_entity.pdbx_description
1 polymer ?
#
loop_
_entity_poly.entity_id
_entity_poly.type
_entity_poly.pdbx_seq_one_letter_code
_entity_poly.pdbx_strand_id
1 'polypeptide(L)'
;MGIGECPWIWIHSPSLEKFEALSLNSRVSLHESNEASCISLPALRTLKLSVSDQRVNVAGLFERATLPALRALDYEDTSNLHGVSWPLTQIVRLLSRSMCSIQSLRLILPPVPNLDLDFIRLFRHVPSLKELHLGRDMASISSLLLQALTLQPPSSDNNTTPLLPLLESFCVDVRSQNSTFEEKALVDMIASRRISQTLVPHLSVVACLKTVKINRYPAALVTLRKRVLKDLALFTREGFEFTFVSEADLGEL
;
A
#
# COMPACT_ATOMS: atom_id res chain seq x y z
N MET A 1 12.62 16.27 8.22
CA MET A 1 12.41 16.48 9.67
C MET A 1 12.44 15.13 10.36
N GLY A 2 13.04 15.05 11.54
CA GLY A 2 13.11 13.79 12.30
C GLY A 2 11.76 13.44 12.92
N ILE A 3 11.46 12.14 13.02
CA ILE A 3 10.16 11.66 13.54
C ILE A 3 9.94 12.05 15.02
N GLY A 4 11.01 12.30 15.77
CA GLY A 4 10.95 12.78 17.16
C GLY A 4 10.28 14.14 17.34
N GLU A 5 10.33 15.01 16.32
CA GLU A 5 9.79 16.38 16.37
C GLU A 5 8.32 16.46 15.93
N CYS A 6 7.76 15.36 15.43
CA CYS A 6 6.39 15.31 14.91
C CYS A 6 5.35 15.89 15.86
N PRO A 7 5.31 15.51 17.16
CA PRO A 7 4.25 15.99 18.05
C PRO A 7 4.24 17.51 18.20
N TRP A 8 5.41 18.13 18.28
CA TRP A 8 5.51 19.58 18.43
C TRP A 8 5.00 20.31 17.20
N ILE A 9 5.42 19.89 16.00
CA ILE A 9 4.97 20.50 14.74
C ILE A 9 3.46 20.36 14.60
N TRP A 10 2.94 19.19 14.93
CA TRP A 10 1.51 18.89 14.77
C TRP A 10 0.65 19.72 15.71
N ILE A 11 1.10 19.94 16.95
CA ILE A 11 0.40 20.82 17.90
C ILE A 11 0.38 22.27 17.43
N HIS A 12 1.48 22.76 16.82
CA HIS A 12 1.61 24.16 16.43
C HIS A 12 1.20 24.46 14.98
N SER A 13 0.80 23.44 14.21
CA SER A 13 0.45 23.58 12.78
C SER A 13 -0.89 22.91 12.45
N PRO A 14 -2.03 23.37 13.00
CA PRO A 14 -3.33 22.73 12.81
C PRO A 14 -3.83 22.75 11.35
N SER A 15 -3.32 23.69 10.53
CA SER A 15 -3.63 23.82 9.10
C SER A 15 -2.70 23.03 8.19
N LEU A 16 -1.85 22.17 8.75
CA LEU A 16 -0.88 21.38 7.98
C LEU A 16 -1.63 20.39 7.08
N GLU A 17 -1.52 20.56 5.77
CA GLU A 17 -2.19 19.66 4.80
C GLU A 17 -1.33 18.47 4.38
N LYS A 18 0.00 18.61 4.45
CA LYS A 18 0.95 17.58 4.06
C LYS A 18 2.06 17.50 5.09
N PHE A 19 2.43 16.29 5.48
CA PHE A 19 3.53 16.07 6.40
C PHE A 19 4.41 14.94 5.89
N GLU A 20 5.70 15.18 5.90
CA GLU A 20 6.72 14.21 5.52
C GLU A 20 7.79 14.18 6.61
N ALA A 21 7.96 13.02 7.24
CA ALA A 21 9.02 12.77 8.17
C ALA A 21 9.96 11.69 7.64
N LEU A 22 11.25 12.01 7.71
CA LEU A 22 12.33 11.11 7.33
C LEU A 22 13.11 10.84 8.61
N SER A 23 13.18 9.59 9.03
CA SER A 23 14.12 9.18 10.06
C SER A 23 15.53 9.37 9.51
N LEU A 24 16.26 10.36 10.03
CA LEU A 24 17.69 10.54 9.79
C LEU A 24 18.39 10.40 11.13
N ASN A 25 18.97 9.22 11.41
CA ASN A 25 19.94 8.94 12.47
C ASN A 25 19.70 9.69 13.80
N SER A 26 18.45 9.83 14.24
CA SER A 26 18.16 10.71 15.37
C SER A 26 18.37 9.93 16.66
N ARG A 27 19.40 10.30 17.42
CA ARG A 27 19.59 9.89 18.83
C ARG A 27 18.46 10.33 19.76
N VAL A 28 17.47 11.06 19.23
CA VAL A 28 16.25 11.42 19.94
C VAL A 28 15.38 10.17 20.02
N SER A 29 15.55 9.39 21.08
CA SER A 29 14.49 8.49 21.50
C SER A 29 13.26 9.37 21.75
N LEU A 30 12.11 8.98 21.18
CA LEU A 30 10.81 9.43 21.67
C LEU A 30 10.66 8.83 23.07
N HIS A 31 11.42 9.34 24.05
CA HIS A 31 11.20 9.03 25.44
C HIS A 31 9.77 9.40 25.73
N GLU A 32 9.04 8.42 26.25
CA GLU A 32 7.67 8.46 26.71
C GLU A 32 7.39 9.77 27.44
N SER A 33 6.97 10.78 26.69
CA SER A 33 6.30 11.93 27.27
C SER A 33 4.98 11.38 27.77
N ASN A 34 4.95 11.05 29.07
CA ASN A 34 3.80 10.51 29.80
C ASN A 34 2.52 11.37 29.71
N GLU A 35 2.59 12.54 29.06
CA GLU A 35 1.43 13.31 28.65
C GLU A 35 0.88 12.75 27.34
N ALA A 36 -0.02 11.77 27.50
CA ALA A 36 -0.80 11.09 26.48
C ALA A 36 -1.83 12.02 25.79
N SER A 37 -1.42 13.20 25.35
CA SER A 37 -2.29 14.07 24.56
C SER A 37 -2.54 13.44 23.18
N CYS A 38 -3.81 13.23 22.85
CA CYS A 38 -4.23 12.89 21.50
C CYS A 38 -3.88 14.05 20.58
N ILE A 39 -3.32 13.75 19.41
CA ILE A 39 -2.95 14.77 18.42
C ILE A 39 -3.98 14.74 17.32
N SER A 40 -4.64 15.87 17.05
CA SER A 40 -5.61 15.99 15.96
C SER A 40 -5.10 16.95 14.90
N LEU A 41 -5.07 16.50 13.65
CA LEU A 41 -4.72 17.33 12.50
C LEU A 41 -5.87 17.28 11.49
N PRO A 42 -6.87 18.16 11.63
CA PRO A 42 -8.09 18.09 10.84
C PRO A 42 -7.86 18.41 9.36
N ALA A 43 -6.79 19.14 9.02
CA ALA A 43 -6.46 19.52 7.65
C ALA A 43 -5.50 18.55 6.95
N LEU A 44 -4.86 17.61 7.67
CA LEU A 44 -3.80 16.77 7.10
C LEU A 44 -4.38 15.75 6.11
N ARG A 45 -4.03 15.93 4.83
CA ARG A 45 -4.47 15.09 3.70
C ARG A 45 -3.43 14.08 3.28
N THR A 46 -2.14 14.36 3.50
CA THR A 46 -1.04 13.48 3.11
C THR A 46 -0.09 13.30 4.28
N LEU A 47 0.15 12.04 4.65
CA LEU A 47 1.12 11.64 5.65
C LEU A 47 2.16 10.73 4.99
N LYS A 48 3.43 11.15 5.01
CA LYS A 48 4.56 10.36 4.56
C LYS A 48 5.53 10.10 5.70
N LEU A 49 5.87 8.85 5.93
CA LEU A 49 6.74 8.41 7.00
C LEU A 49 7.76 7.44 6.42
N SER A 50 9.04 7.81 6.49
CA SER A 50 10.16 6.93 6.14
C SER A 50 10.98 6.61 7.38
N VAL A 51 11.07 5.32 7.70
CA VAL A 51 11.76 4.75 8.87
C VAL A 51 12.98 4.00 8.37
N SER A 52 14.15 4.48 8.77
CA SER A 52 15.45 3.86 8.48
C SER A 52 16.15 3.37 9.75
N ASP A 53 15.68 3.80 10.93
CA ASP A 53 16.26 3.49 12.24
C ASP A 53 15.21 2.81 13.13
N GLN A 54 15.57 1.65 13.66
CA GLN A 54 14.76 0.84 14.59
C GLN A 54 14.32 1.57 15.86
N ARG A 55 15.03 2.63 16.26
CA ARG A 55 14.73 3.38 17.49
C ARG A 55 13.48 4.24 17.36
N VAL A 56 13.00 4.45 16.14
CA VAL A 56 11.84 5.30 15.88
C VAL A 56 10.56 4.50 16.05
N ASN A 57 9.84 4.79 17.14
CA ASN A 57 8.54 4.20 17.41
C ASN A 57 7.42 4.95 16.67
N VAL A 58 7.16 4.59 15.41
CA VAL A 58 6.02 5.13 14.65
C VAL A 58 4.67 4.61 15.17
N ALA A 59 4.66 3.45 15.82
CA ALA A 59 3.44 2.88 16.40
C ALA A 59 2.80 3.84 17.43
N GLY A 60 3.62 4.50 18.26
CA GLY A 60 3.14 5.52 19.20
C GLY A 60 2.51 6.76 18.53
N LEU A 61 3.00 7.14 17.35
CA LEU A 61 2.42 8.22 16.55
C LEU A 61 1.05 7.82 16.00
N PHE A 62 0.93 6.62 15.43
CA PHE A 62 -0.36 6.09 14.96
C PHE A 62 -1.37 5.87 16.09
N GLU A 63 -0.93 5.49 17.29
CA GLU A 63 -1.82 5.34 18.45
C GLU A 63 -2.46 6.66 18.91
N ARG A 64 -1.78 7.79 18.73
CA ARG A 64 -2.23 9.10 19.25
C ARG A 64 -2.89 10.01 18.22
N ALA A 65 -2.64 9.78 16.93
CA ALA A 65 -3.06 10.70 15.87
C ALA A 65 -4.55 10.54 15.48
N THR A 66 -5.25 11.63 15.21
CA THR A 66 -6.58 11.62 14.60
C THR A 66 -6.55 12.53 13.38
N LEU A 67 -6.68 11.94 12.19
CA LEU A 67 -6.39 12.57 10.91
C LEU A 67 -7.61 12.46 9.97
N PRO A 68 -8.72 13.16 10.26
CA PRO A 68 -10.00 12.93 9.58
C PRO A 68 -9.98 13.29 8.08
N ALA A 69 -9.12 14.21 7.65
CA ALA A 69 -8.97 14.58 6.24
C ALA A 69 -7.94 13.72 5.49
N LEU A 70 -7.34 12.71 6.11
CA LEU A 70 -6.26 11.93 5.50
C LEU A 70 -6.77 11.19 4.25
N ARG A 71 -6.08 11.41 3.13
CA ARG A 71 -6.37 10.76 1.84
C ARG A 71 -5.21 9.96 1.28
N ALA A 72 -3.98 10.29 1.68
CA ALA A 72 -2.78 9.60 1.24
C ALA A 72 -1.92 9.23 2.44
N LEU A 73 -1.59 7.94 2.56
CA LEU A 73 -0.63 7.41 3.52
C LEU A 73 0.51 6.74 2.78
N ASP A 74 1.72 7.22 3.00
CA ASP A 74 2.97 6.64 2.51
C ASP A 74 3.80 6.22 3.73
N TYR A 75 3.99 4.92 3.90
CA TYR A 75 4.79 4.36 4.98
C TYR A 75 5.87 3.48 4.37
N GLU A 76 7.11 3.86 4.60
CA GLU A 76 8.30 3.17 4.15
C GLU A 76 9.15 2.82 5.36
N ASP A 77 9.43 1.55 5.55
CA ASP A 77 10.32 1.03 6.57
C ASP A 77 11.42 0.22 5.89
N THR A 78 12.62 0.79 5.91
CA THR A 78 13.83 0.19 5.35
C THR A 78 14.78 -0.24 6.46
N SER A 79 14.28 -0.45 7.69
CA SER A 79 15.11 -0.97 8.76
C SER A 79 15.49 -2.43 8.44
N ASN A 80 16.79 -2.68 8.29
CA ASN A 80 17.34 -3.98 7.85
C ASN A 80 17.26 -5.10 8.90
N LEU A 81 16.44 -4.95 9.95
CA LEU A 81 16.51 -5.80 11.13
C LEU A 81 15.29 -6.69 11.26
N HIS A 82 15.55 -8.00 11.34
CA HIS A 82 14.56 -9.00 11.73
C HIS A 82 14.00 -8.67 13.13
N GLY A 83 12.68 -8.51 13.24
CA GLY A 83 11.98 -8.42 14.52
C GLY A 83 11.26 -7.10 14.81
N VAL A 84 11.42 -6.06 13.97
CA VAL A 84 10.52 -4.90 14.05
C VAL A 84 9.13 -5.33 13.56
N SER A 85 8.13 -5.19 14.41
CA SER A 85 6.75 -5.54 14.06
C SER A 85 6.14 -4.45 13.19
N TRP A 86 5.68 -4.86 12.01
CA TRP A 86 4.78 -4.06 11.18
C TRP A 86 3.62 -3.52 12.05
N PRO A 87 3.44 -2.19 12.19
CA PRO A 87 2.48 -1.60 13.13
C PRO A 87 1.03 -1.65 12.62
N LEU A 88 0.60 -2.82 12.10
CA LEU A 88 -0.72 -3.04 11.52
C LEU A 88 -1.83 -2.58 12.47
N THR A 89 -1.79 -3.06 13.71
CA THR A 89 -2.82 -2.79 14.71
C THR A 89 -2.98 -1.29 14.94
N GLN A 90 -1.85 -0.57 15.02
CA GLN A 90 -1.83 0.87 15.22
C GLN A 90 -2.34 1.63 14.00
N ILE A 91 -1.99 1.20 12.79
CA ILE A 91 -2.53 1.77 11.54
C ILE A 91 -4.05 1.54 11.48
N VAL A 92 -4.54 0.34 11.80
CA VAL A 92 -5.98 0.04 11.82
C VAL A 92 -6.71 0.90 12.86
N ARG A 93 -6.12 1.10 14.05
CA ARG A 93 -6.66 2.01 15.08
C ARG A 93 -6.70 3.46 14.59
N LEU A 94 -5.63 3.93 13.96
CA LEU A 94 -5.59 5.26 13.35
C LEU A 94 -6.71 5.45 12.32
N LEU A 95 -6.86 4.51 11.38
CA LEU A 95 -7.88 4.57 10.33
C LEU A 95 -9.29 4.56 10.91
N SER A 96 -9.53 3.68 11.88
CA SER A 96 -10.84 3.54 12.54
C SER A 96 -11.21 4.80 13.32
N ARG A 97 -10.27 5.36 14.10
CA ARG A 97 -10.47 6.58 14.88
C ARG A 97 -10.61 7.82 13.99
N SER A 98 -9.83 7.89 12.92
CA SER A 98 -9.86 9.04 12.01
C SER A 98 -11.07 9.04 11.09
N MET A 99 -11.70 7.87 10.87
CA MET A 99 -12.79 7.70 9.90
C MET A 99 -12.46 8.29 8.52
N CYS A 100 -11.18 8.29 8.16
CA CYS A 100 -10.67 8.93 6.96
C CYS A 100 -10.93 8.07 5.71
N SER A 101 -11.11 8.71 4.56
CA SER A 101 -11.29 8.02 3.28
C SER A 101 -9.96 7.98 2.51
N ILE A 102 -9.08 7.04 2.86
CA ILE A 102 -7.80 6.86 2.17
C ILE A 102 -8.05 6.50 0.71
N GLN A 103 -7.41 7.23 -0.19
CA GLN A 103 -7.47 7.07 -1.64
C GLN A 103 -6.14 6.56 -2.20
N SER A 104 -5.02 6.89 -1.56
CA SER A 104 -3.68 6.42 -1.93
C SER A 104 -2.97 5.80 -0.72
N LEU A 105 -2.43 4.60 -0.91
CA LEU A 105 -1.71 3.87 0.12
C LEU A 105 -0.43 3.29 -0.49
N ARG A 106 0.71 3.74 0.02
CA ARG A 106 2.02 3.20 -0.31
C ARG A 106 2.64 2.58 0.94
N LEU A 107 2.98 1.30 0.85
CA LEU A 107 3.58 0.52 1.93
C LEU A 107 4.84 -0.16 1.42
N ILE A 108 5.99 0.30 1.88
CA ILE A 108 7.28 -0.36 1.65
C ILE A 108 7.75 -0.92 2.97
N LEU A 109 7.85 -2.25 3.07
CA LEU A 109 8.09 -2.93 4.34
C LEU A 109 9.30 -3.86 4.26
N PRO A 110 9.99 -4.08 5.40
CA PRO A 110 10.96 -5.16 5.50
C PRO A 110 10.24 -6.52 5.35
N PRO A 111 10.97 -7.62 5.16
CA PRO A 111 10.41 -8.97 5.26
C PRO A 111 9.62 -9.20 6.54
N VAL A 112 8.31 -9.44 6.42
CA VAL A 112 7.42 -9.83 7.51
C VAL A 112 6.71 -11.14 7.12
N PRO A 113 6.70 -12.16 7.99
CA PRO A 113 5.97 -13.41 7.72
C PRO A 113 4.46 -13.14 7.66
N ASN A 114 3.74 -13.86 6.77
CA ASN A 114 2.28 -13.80 6.63
C ASN A 114 1.70 -12.42 6.27
N LEU A 115 2.50 -11.55 5.66
CA LEU A 115 2.11 -10.16 5.35
C LEU A 115 0.86 -10.05 4.46
N ASP A 116 0.53 -11.06 3.65
CA ASP A 116 -0.67 -11.02 2.81
C ASP A 116 -1.97 -10.99 3.61
N LEU A 117 -2.06 -11.77 4.69
CA LEU A 117 -3.23 -11.76 5.56
C LEU A 117 -3.37 -10.41 6.27
N ASP A 118 -2.25 -9.80 6.64
CA ASP A 118 -2.21 -8.50 7.27
C ASP A 118 -2.62 -7.38 6.30
N PHE A 119 -2.20 -7.45 5.04
CA PHE A 119 -2.70 -6.55 4.00
C PHE A 119 -4.19 -6.75 3.73
N ILE A 120 -4.68 -7.99 3.63
CA ILE A 120 -6.11 -8.26 3.47
C ILE A 120 -6.91 -7.67 4.62
N ARG A 121 -6.42 -7.81 5.86
CA ARG A 121 -7.02 -7.17 7.05
C ARG A 121 -7.02 -5.66 6.93
N LEU A 122 -5.88 -5.05 6.60
CA LEU A 122 -5.77 -3.59 6.42
C LEU A 122 -6.73 -3.07 5.34
N PHE A 123 -6.78 -3.73 4.19
CA PHE A 123 -7.56 -3.31 3.03
C PHE A 123 -9.06 -3.28 3.28
N ARG A 124 -9.57 -4.09 4.24
CA ARG A 124 -10.96 -4.01 4.70
C ARG A 124 -11.29 -2.69 5.40
N HIS A 125 -10.29 -1.97 5.93
CA HIS A 125 -10.45 -0.67 6.56
C HIS A 125 -10.30 0.51 5.59
N VAL A 126 -9.93 0.27 4.33
CA VAL A 126 -9.75 1.31 3.31
C VAL A 126 -10.51 0.98 2.00
N PRO A 127 -11.84 0.78 2.05
CA PRO A 127 -12.61 0.43 0.86
C PRO A 127 -12.61 1.54 -0.21
N SER A 128 -12.28 2.78 0.14
CA SER A 128 -12.17 3.92 -0.77
C SER A 128 -10.86 3.98 -1.57
N LEU A 129 -9.96 3.02 -1.39
CA LEU A 129 -8.63 3.05 -1.97
C LEU A 129 -8.68 2.96 -3.49
N LYS A 130 -7.99 3.91 -4.15
CA LYS A 130 -7.84 4.00 -5.60
C LYS A 130 -6.45 3.62 -6.08
N GLU A 131 -5.44 3.94 -5.29
CA GLU A 131 -4.04 3.73 -5.63
C GLU A 131 -3.37 2.92 -4.51
N LEU A 132 -2.82 1.78 -4.89
CA LEU A 132 -2.10 0.88 -3.98
C LEU A 132 -0.69 0.65 -4.51
N HIS A 133 0.32 0.97 -3.70
CA HIS A 133 1.72 0.65 -3.97
C HIS A 133 2.28 -0.21 -2.85
N LEU A 134 2.73 -1.42 -3.19
CA LEU A 134 3.38 -2.34 -2.26
C LEU A 134 4.85 -2.53 -2.64
N GLY A 135 5.78 -2.20 -1.75
CA GLY A 135 7.19 -2.54 -1.89
C GLY A 135 7.60 -3.57 -0.85
N ARG A 136 8.32 -4.61 -1.28
CA ARG A 136 8.84 -5.66 -0.40
C ARG A 136 10.29 -5.97 -0.75
N ASP A 137 11.16 -5.96 0.25
CA ASP A 137 12.57 -6.26 0.03
C ASP A 137 12.84 -7.77 -0.14
N MET A 138 11.92 -8.65 0.29
CA MET A 138 12.27 -10.08 0.47
C MET A 138 11.16 -11.12 0.25
N ALA A 139 9.90 -10.74 -0.01
CA ALA A 139 8.82 -11.74 -0.19
C ALA A 139 7.87 -11.36 -1.32
N SER A 140 7.60 -12.32 -2.21
CA SER A 140 6.67 -12.20 -3.33
C SER A 140 5.31 -11.70 -2.90
N ILE A 141 4.63 -10.93 -3.76
CA ILE A 141 3.18 -10.83 -3.67
C ILE A 141 2.64 -12.21 -4.01
N SER A 142 2.09 -12.89 -3.02
CA SER A 142 1.58 -14.24 -3.25
C SER A 142 0.30 -14.21 -4.06
N SER A 143 -0.03 -15.37 -4.63
CA SER A 143 -1.32 -15.63 -5.25
C SER A 143 -2.48 -15.38 -4.27
N LEU A 144 -2.30 -15.54 -2.95
CA LEU A 144 -3.35 -15.30 -1.96
C LEU A 144 -3.79 -13.83 -1.97
N LEU A 145 -2.83 -12.89 -1.96
CA LEU A 145 -3.15 -11.46 -1.99
C LEU A 145 -3.81 -11.06 -3.32
N LEU A 146 -3.27 -11.55 -4.45
CA LEU A 146 -3.81 -11.26 -5.77
C LEU A 146 -5.22 -11.83 -5.94
N GLN A 147 -5.47 -13.06 -5.48
CA GLN A 147 -6.80 -13.67 -5.48
C GLN A 147 -7.79 -12.91 -4.59
N ALA A 148 -7.35 -12.40 -3.44
CA ALA A 148 -8.19 -11.57 -2.58
C ALA A 148 -8.56 -10.23 -3.26
N LEU A 149 -7.70 -9.73 -4.15
CA LEU A 149 -7.98 -8.56 -4.98
C LEU A 149 -8.78 -8.90 -6.25
N THR A 150 -8.86 -10.16 -6.68
CA THR A 150 -9.69 -10.56 -7.82
C THR A 150 -11.16 -10.33 -7.52
N LEU A 151 -11.92 -9.77 -8.47
CA LEU A 151 -13.38 -9.72 -8.36
C LEU A 151 -13.92 -11.14 -8.53
N GLN A 152 -14.48 -11.71 -7.46
CA GLN A 152 -15.11 -13.01 -7.56
C GLN A 152 -16.40 -12.91 -8.39
N PRO A 153 -16.67 -13.89 -9.27
CA PRO A 153 -17.97 -13.97 -9.92
C PRO A 153 -19.07 -14.11 -8.86
N PRO A 154 -20.29 -13.62 -9.12
CA PRO A 154 -21.42 -13.77 -8.22
C PRO A 154 -21.88 -15.23 -8.20
N SER A 155 -21.12 -16.12 -7.56
CA SER A 155 -21.54 -17.50 -7.31
C SER A 155 -22.38 -17.56 -6.03
N SER A 156 -23.68 -17.72 -6.28
CA SER A 156 -24.86 -18.05 -5.46
C SER A 156 -25.03 -17.63 -3.99
N ASP A 157 -24.04 -17.59 -3.11
CA ASP A 157 -24.36 -17.59 -1.65
C ASP A 157 -23.61 -16.60 -0.76
N ASN A 158 -22.60 -15.90 -1.25
CA ASN A 158 -21.80 -15.02 -0.37
C ASN A 158 -21.90 -13.55 -0.79
N ASN A 159 -22.60 -12.75 0.03
CA ASN A 159 -22.63 -11.28 0.00
C ASN A 159 -21.26 -10.64 0.35
N THR A 160 -20.15 -11.28 -0.03
CA THR A 160 -18.82 -10.75 0.23
C THR A 160 -18.56 -9.54 -0.64
N THR A 161 -18.49 -8.37 -0.02
CA THR A 161 -18.07 -7.13 -0.69
C THR A 161 -16.66 -7.32 -1.25
N PRO A 162 -16.41 -6.97 -2.52
CA PRO A 162 -15.08 -7.04 -3.12
C PRO A 162 -14.06 -6.25 -2.30
N LEU A 163 -12.84 -6.77 -2.16
CA LEU A 163 -11.76 -6.06 -1.51
C LEU A 163 -11.30 -4.91 -2.41
N LEU A 164 -11.20 -3.68 -1.88
CA LEU A 164 -10.82 -2.49 -2.63
C LEU A 164 -11.64 -2.30 -3.93
N PRO A 165 -12.96 -2.09 -3.83
CA PRO A 165 -13.82 -1.97 -5.02
C PRO A 165 -13.45 -0.77 -5.89
N LEU A 166 -12.81 0.26 -5.34
CA LEU A 166 -12.44 1.48 -6.09
C LEU A 166 -10.99 1.48 -6.62
N LEU A 167 -10.27 0.37 -6.56
CA LEU A 167 -8.86 0.32 -6.98
C LEU A 167 -8.72 0.54 -8.49
N GLU A 168 -8.05 1.64 -8.86
CA GLU A 168 -7.77 2.05 -10.24
C GLU A 168 -6.29 1.82 -10.61
N SER A 169 -5.37 1.90 -9.65
CA SER A 169 -3.93 1.77 -9.87
C SER A 169 -3.29 0.82 -8.85
N PHE A 170 -2.52 -0.15 -9.35
CA PHE A 170 -1.79 -1.12 -8.53
C PHE A 170 -0.32 -1.18 -8.90
N CYS A 171 0.56 -0.92 -7.94
CA CYS A 171 2.00 -0.85 -8.12
C CYS A 171 2.70 -1.80 -7.15
N VAL A 172 3.72 -2.50 -7.65
CA VAL A 172 4.47 -3.49 -6.87
C VAL A 172 5.96 -3.32 -7.14
N ASP A 173 6.78 -3.26 -6.07
CA ASP A 173 8.23 -3.36 -6.20
C ASP A 173 8.69 -4.79 -5.89
N VAL A 174 9.46 -5.40 -6.78
CA VAL A 174 9.88 -6.82 -6.69
C VAL A 174 11.41 -6.94 -6.65
N ARG A 175 12.03 -6.87 -5.46
CA ARG A 175 13.50 -6.77 -5.37
C ARG A 175 14.26 -8.09 -5.11
N SER A 176 13.57 -9.18 -4.76
CA SER A 176 14.24 -10.41 -4.31
C SER A 176 14.44 -11.45 -5.42
N GLN A 177 15.66 -12.02 -5.47
CA GLN A 177 16.03 -13.18 -6.30
C GLN A 177 15.22 -14.44 -6.01
N ASN A 178 14.64 -14.54 -4.81
CA ASN A 178 13.86 -15.69 -4.38
C ASN A 178 12.34 -15.44 -4.45
N SER A 179 11.91 -14.37 -5.12
CA SER A 179 10.49 -14.07 -5.24
C SER A 179 9.83 -14.96 -6.29
N THR A 180 8.87 -15.78 -5.86
CA THR A 180 7.95 -16.48 -6.76
C THR A 180 6.86 -15.51 -7.19
N PHE A 181 7.05 -14.87 -8.34
CA PHE A 181 6.03 -14.00 -8.91
C PHE A 181 4.97 -14.84 -9.63
N GLU A 182 3.76 -14.89 -9.09
CA GLU A 182 2.64 -15.68 -9.63
C GLU A 182 1.92 -14.94 -10.77
N GLU A 183 2.54 -14.94 -11.94
CA GLU A 183 2.08 -14.23 -13.14
C GLU A 183 0.61 -14.50 -13.48
N LYS A 184 0.17 -15.76 -13.37
CA LYS A 184 -1.21 -16.16 -13.69
C LYS A 184 -2.20 -15.48 -12.74
N ALA A 185 -1.90 -15.46 -11.45
CA ALA A 185 -2.77 -14.83 -10.45
C ALA A 185 -2.87 -13.31 -10.70
N LEU A 186 -1.78 -12.67 -11.15
CA LEU A 186 -1.83 -11.26 -11.52
C LEU A 186 -2.73 -11.04 -12.75
N VAL A 187 -2.55 -11.83 -13.82
CA VAL A 187 -3.39 -11.72 -15.03
C VAL A 187 -4.86 -11.95 -14.70
N ASP A 188 -5.17 -12.96 -13.89
CA ASP A 188 -6.53 -13.26 -13.45
C ASP A 188 -7.14 -12.08 -12.66
N MET A 189 -6.36 -11.49 -11.74
CA MET A 189 -6.77 -10.30 -10.98
C MET A 189 -7.06 -9.11 -11.91
N ILE A 190 -6.14 -8.81 -12.84
CA ILE A 190 -6.30 -7.75 -13.83
C ILE A 190 -7.55 -8.00 -14.67
N ALA A 191 -7.68 -9.19 -15.27
CA ALA A 191 -8.80 -9.55 -16.13
C ALA A 191 -10.15 -9.37 -15.42
N SER A 192 -10.22 -9.79 -14.14
CA SER A 192 -11.46 -9.68 -13.34
C SER A 192 -11.91 -8.23 -13.16
N ARG A 193 -10.97 -7.28 -13.05
CA ARG A 193 -11.25 -5.85 -12.79
C ARG A 193 -11.37 -5.00 -14.04
N ARG A 194 -11.22 -5.58 -15.23
CA ARG A 194 -11.32 -4.84 -16.51
C ARG A 194 -12.74 -4.81 -17.08
N ILE A 195 -13.60 -5.73 -16.66
CA ILE A 195 -14.97 -5.81 -17.16
C ILE A 195 -15.70 -4.54 -16.73
N SER A 196 -16.03 -3.71 -17.72
CA SER A 196 -16.71 -2.43 -17.52
C SER A 196 -18.09 -2.65 -16.88
N GLN A 197 -18.48 -1.69 -16.03
CA GLN A 197 -19.78 -1.60 -15.37
C GLN A 197 -20.99 -1.72 -16.32
N THR A 198 -20.76 -1.62 -17.64
CA THR A 198 -21.76 -1.77 -18.70
C THR A 198 -22.37 -3.17 -18.80
N LEU A 199 -21.70 -4.22 -18.31
CA LEU A 199 -22.18 -5.60 -18.45
C LEU A 199 -22.91 -6.14 -17.21
N VAL A 200 -22.71 -5.53 -16.04
CA VAL A 200 -23.32 -6.00 -14.78
C VAL A 200 -23.84 -4.79 -14.00
N PRO A 201 -25.13 -4.41 -14.16
CA PRO A 201 -25.70 -3.22 -13.54
C PRO A 201 -25.66 -3.22 -12.00
N HIS A 202 -25.47 -4.39 -11.37
CA HIS A 202 -25.30 -4.52 -9.91
C HIS A 202 -23.87 -4.23 -9.41
N LEU A 203 -22.88 -4.11 -10.31
CA LEU A 203 -21.48 -3.78 -9.97
C LEU A 203 -21.15 -2.29 -10.15
N SER A 204 -22.14 -1.40 -10.13
CA SER A 204 -21.98 0.06 -10.33
C SER A 204 -20.99 0.74 -9.37
N VAL A 205 -20.58 0.05 -8.30
CA VAL A 205 -19.65 0.55 -7.28
C VAL A 205 -18.20 0.11 -7.52
N VAL A 206 -17.94 -0.82 -8.44
CA VAL A 206 -16.57 -1.33 -8.67
C VAL A 206 -15.90 -0.55 -9.80
N ALA A 207 -14.76 0.09 -9.51
CA ALA A 207 -13.96 0.79 -10.49
C ALA A 207 -13.14 -0.18 -11.35
N CYS A 208 -12.92 0.20 -12.61
CA CYS A 208 -12.04 -0.55 -13.49
C CYS A 208 -10.57 -0.29 -13.13
N LEU A 209 -9.76 -1.36 -13.08
CA LEU A 209 -8.32 -1.24 -12.93
C LEU A 209 -7.73 -0.66 -14.23
N LYS A 210 -7.07 0.50 -14.12
CA LYS A 210 -6.51 1.26 -15.25
C LYS A 210 -5.03 1.01 -15.44
N THR A 211 -4.29 0.95 -14.34
CA THR A 211 -2.83 0.90 -14.36
C THR A 211 -2.31 -0.20 -13.47
N VAL A 212 -1.37 -1.00 -13.99
CA VAL A 212 -0.53 -1.89 -13.18
C VAL A 212 0.94 -1.64 -13.47
N LYS A 213 1.72 -1.42 -12.41
CA LYS A 213 3.17 -1.19 -12.50
C LYS A 213 3.94 -2.22 -11.69
N ILE A 214 5.00 -2.75 -12.26
CA ILE A 214 5.93 -3.65 -11.59
C ILE A 214 7.32 -3.04 -11.71
N ASN A 215 7.87 -2.57 -10.59
CA ASN A 215 9.15 -1.87 -10.53
C ASN A 215 10.25 -2.71 -9.89
N ARG A 216 11.49 -2.25 -10.10
CA ARG A 216 12.71 -2.67 -9.38
C ARG A 216 12.89 -4.18 -9.37
N TYR A 217 12.64 -4.82 -10.52
CA TYR A 217 12.92 -6.24 -10.69
C TYR A 217 14.28 -6.43 -11.35
N PRO A 218 15.09 -7.38 -10.87
CA PRO A 218 16.24 -7.86 -11.62
C PRO A 218 15.75 -8.48 -12.93
N ALA A 219 16.20 -7.96 -14.07
CA ALA A 219 15.69 -8.33 -15.40
C ALA A 219 15.78 -9.84 -15.69
N ALA A 220 16.72 -10.53 -15.05
CA ALA A 220 16.87 -11.99 -15.15
C ALA A 220 15.77 -12.79 -14.42
N LEU A 221 15.05 -12.19 -13.48
CA LEU A 221 14.14 -12.91 -12.58
C LEU A 221 12.68 -12.92 -13.04
N VAL A 222 12.23 -11.85 -13.69
CA VAL A 222 10.84 -11.78 -14.17
C VAL A 222 10.81 -12.09 -15.66
N THR A 223 10.92 -13.37 -15.97
CA THR A 223 10.65 -13.85 -17.33
C THR A 223 9.18 -14.21 -17.46
N LEU A 224 8.38 -13.21 -17.82
CA LEU A 224 6.97 -13.47 -18.11
C LEU A 224 6.81 -14.54 -19.19
N ARG A 225 5.95 -15.52 -18.92
CA ARG A 225 5.61 -16.53 -19.92
C ARG A 225 5.00 -15.85 -21.15
N LYS A 226 5.34 -16.35 -22.35
CA LYS A 226 4.82 -15.80 -23.63
C LYS A 226 3.29 -15.65 -23.67
N ARG A 227 2.55 -16.54 -22.99
CA ARG A 227 1.10 -16.45 -22.89
C ARG A 227 0.66 -15.21 -22.10
N VAL A 228 1.26 -14.97 -20.94
CA VAL A 228 0.98 -13.82 -20.08
C VAL A 228 1.29 -12.51 -20.83
N LEU A 229 2.40 -12.45 -21.55
CA LEU A 229 2.73 -11.30 -22.39
C LEU A 229 1.67 -11.01 -23.47
N LYS A 230 1.10 -12.06 -24.08
CA LYS A 230 0.02 -11.90 -25.06
C LYS A 230 -1.24 -11.35 -24.41
N ASP A 231 -1.61 -11.85 -23.23
CA ASP A 231 -2.78 -11.39 -22.49
C ASP A 231 -2.61 -9.92 -22.07
N LEU A 232 -1.45 -9.55 -21.54
CA LEU A 232 -1.13 -8.17 -21.18
C LEU A 232 -1.10 -7.24 -22.40
N ALA A 233 -0.54 -7.69 -23.53
CA ALA A 233 -0.54 -6.91 -24.77
C ALA A 233 -1.96 -6.67 -25.32
N LEU A 234 -2.86 -7.65 -25.17
CA LEU A 234 -4.28 -7.47 -25.48
C LEU A 234 -4.89 -6.39 -24.58
N PHE A 235 -4.59 -6.43 -23.27
CA PHE A 235 -5.11 -5.46 -22.33
C PHE A 235 -4.65 -4.03 -22.66
N THR A 236 -3.39 -3.85 -23.03
CA THR A 236 -2.85 -2.54 -23.39
C THR A 236 -3.51 -1.94 -24.63
N ARG A 237 -3.88 -2.76 -25.62
CA ARG A 237 -4.62 -2.28 -26.81
C ARG A 237 -6.00 -1.73 -26.47
N GLU A 238 -6.57 -2.17 -25.36
CA GLU A 238 -7.87 -1.74 -24.84
C GLU A 238 -7.74 -0.59 -23.82
N GLY A 239 -6.57 0.09 -23.77
CA GLY A 239 -6.34 1.27 -22.93
C GLY A 239 -5.86 0.99 -21.51
N PHE A 240 -5.50 -0.25 -21.18
CA PHE A 240 -4.89 -0.59 -19.89
C PHE A 240 -3.40 -0.26 -19.87
N GLU A 241 -2.96 0.54 -18.92
CA GLU A 241 -1.55 0.90 -18.77
C GLU A 241 -0.82 -0.17 -17.97
N PHE A 242 0.15 -0.81 -18.60
CA PHE A 242 0.95 -1.82 -17.96
C PHE A 242 2.42 -1.54 -18.19
N THR A 243 3.18 -1.35 -17.10
CA THR A 243 4.59 -0.97 -17.17
C THR A 243 5.46 -1.88 -16.33
N PHE A 244 6.55 -2.34 -16.93
CA PHE A 244 7.67 -2.96 -16.24
C PHE A 244 8.83 -1.98 -16.20
N VAL A 245 9.37 -1.72 -15.01
CA VAL A 245 10.57 -0.90 -14.82
C VAL A 245 11.63 -1.76 -14.15
N SER A 246 12.70 -2.11 -14.87
CA SER A 246 13.78 -2.93 -14.33
C SER A 246 14.72 -2.09 -13.46
N GLU A 247 15.52 -2.74 -12.60
CA GLU A 247 16.57 -2.02 -11.85
C GLU A 247 17.64 -1.40 -12.74
N ALA A 248 17.94 -2.03 -13.90
CA ALA A 248 18.93 -1.51 -14.83
C ALA A 248 18.51 -0.16 -15.43
N ASP A 249 17.21 0.01 -15.71
CA ASP A 249 16.66 1.24 -16.27
C ASP A 249 16.69 2.42 -15.28
N LEU A 250 16.87 2.14 -13.97
CA LEU A 250 16.90 3.16 -12.91
C LEU A 250 18.30 3.71 -12.63
N GLY A 251 19.36 3.05 -13.11
CA GLY A 251 20.76 3.46 -12.88
C GLY A 251 21.29 4.52 -13.86
N GLU A 252 20.51 4.87 -14.89
CA GLU A 252 20.89 5.85 -15.94
C GLU A 252 20.20 7.22 -15.80
N LEU A 253 19.48 7.46 -14.70
CA LEU A 253 18.79 8.73 -14.37
C LEU A 253 19.46 9.45 -13.19
#